data_AF-A0A2N1GC43-F1
#
_entry.id   AF-A0A2N1GC43-F1
#
_cell.length_a   1.000
_cell.length_b   1.000
_cell.length_c   1.000
_cell.angle_alpha   90.00
_cell.angle_beta   90.00
_cell.angle_gamma   90.00
#
_symmetry.space_group_name_H-M   'P 1'
#
loop_
_entity.id
_entity.type
_entity.pdbx_description
1 polymer ?
#
loop_
_entity_poly.entity_id
_entity_poly.type
_entity_poly.pdbx_seq_one_letter_code
_entity_poly.pdbx_strand_id
1 'polypeptide(L)'
;TYYIRSEFATGCFTVKSVLVTVNKCLISIVKESKLNNTGTCTSVGDTITYTFTVTNPGTTSITNITITDPLLTAPNPVVPILLASGDTDGDMSLDVNETWIYTATYAITQNDINTGNVTNQATVDALVLGGDPVTGSSGTITRLCQNPKIAVVKSSDIV
;
A
#
# COMPACT_ATOMS: atom_id res chain seq x y z
N THR A 1 25.53 -15.58 0.17
CA THR A 1 26.38 -14.38 0.31
C THR A 1 26.39 -13.65 -1.02
N TYR A 2 25.93 -12.42 -1.06
CA TYR A 2 25.99 -11.58 -2.26
C TYR A 2 27.23 -10.70 -2.20
N TYR A 3 27.77 -10.34 -3.37
CA TYR A 3 28.95 -9.50 -3.50
C TYR A 3 28.65 -8.33 -4.43
N ILE A 4 29.13 -7.15 -4.06
CA ILE A 4 29.24 -6.04 -5.01
C ILE A 4 30.65 -6.07 -5.63
N ARG A 5 30.71 -5.97 -6.96
CA ARG A 5 31.96 -5.90 -7.73
C ARG A 5 32.03 -4.54 -8.38
N SER A 6 33.01 -3.73 -7.99
CA SER A 6 33.38 -2.52 -8.74
C SER A 6 34.55 -2.86 -9.64
N GLU A 7 34.40 -2.68 -10.95
CA GLU A 7 35.44 -2.95 -11.94
C GLU A 7 35.84 -1.65 -12.65
N PHE A 8 37.15 -1.37 -12.68
CA PHE A 8 37.71 -0.26 -13.44
C PHE A 8 37.97 -0.70 -14.89
N ALA A 9 37.99 0.26 -15.83
CA ALA A 9 38.24 0.01 -17.24
C ALA A 9 39.58 -0.71 -17.53
N THR A 10 40.51 -0.69 -16.57
CA THR A 10 41.80 -1.38 -16.61
C THR A 10 41.76 -2.83 -16.10
N GLY A 11 40.58 -3.35 -15.75
CA GLY A 11 40.37 -4.73 -15.28
C GLY A 11 40.65 -4.95 -13.79
N CYS A 12 41.07 -3.93 -13.05
CA CYS A 12 41.20 -4.01 -11.59
C CYS A 12 39.81 -3.98 -10.95
N PHE A 13 39.55 -4.84 -9.95
CA PHE A 13 38.28 -4.85 -9.24
C PHE A 13 38.45 -4.95 -7.72
N THR A 14 37.49 -4.40 -6.99
CA THR A 14 37.34 -4.59 -5.55
C THR A 14 36.07 -5.39 -5.29
N VAL A 15 36.17 -6.38 -4.42
CA VAL A 15 35.02 -7.16 -3.93
C VAL A 15 34.81 -6.81 -2.48
N LYS A 16 33.57 -6.45 -2.12
CA LYS A 16 33.16 -6.29 -0.73
C LYS A 16 32.02 -7.23 -0.43
N SER A 17 32.13 -7.99 0.66
CA SER A 17 31.02 -8.76 1.19
C SER A 17 29.96 -7.79 1.71
N VAL A 18 28.72 -7.99 1.25
CA VAL A 18 27.55 -7.29 1.79
C VAL A 18 26.70 -8.33 2.49
N LEU A 19 26.38 -8.06 3.75
CA LEU A 19 25.33 -8.80 4.45
C LEU A 19 24.00 -8.40 3.83
N VAL A 20 23.45 -9.29 3.01
CA VAL A 20 22.07 -9.21 2.56
C VAL A 20 21.24 -10.04 3.52
N THR A 21 20.51 -9.36 4.40
CA THR A 21 19.48 -10.00 5.21
C THR A 21 18.30 -10.26 4.29
N VAL A 22 18.11 -11.50 3.85
CA VAL A 22 16.84 -11.92 3.27
C VAL A 22 15.87 -12.01 4.45
N ASN A 23 15.07 -10.97 4.65
CA ASN A 23 13.98 -11.04 5.61
C ASN A 23 13.06 -12.15 5.09
N LYS A 24 13.02 -13.30 5.79
CA LYS A 24 12.07 -14.36 5.47
C LYS A 24 10.70 -13.86 5.90
N CYS A 25 10.07 -13.05 5.06
CA CYS A 25 8.66 -12.72 5.23
C CYS A 25 7.90 -14.04 5.20
N LEU A 26 7.12 -14.32 6.25
CA LEU A 26 6.22 -15.47 6.28
C LEU A 26 4.86 -15.10 5.68
N ILE A 27 4.52 -13.82 5.66
CA ILE A 27 3.39 -13.23 4.93
C ILE A 27 3.88 -12.00 4.18
N SER A 28 3.32 -11.74 3.00
CA SER A 28 3.57 -10.53 2.23
C SER A 28 2.26 -9.84 1.90
N ILE A 29 2.24 -8.52 2.00
CA ILE A 29 1.14 -7.67 1.56
C ILE A 29 1.68 -6.61 0.60
N VAL A 30 1.01 -6.44 -0.52
CA VAL A 30 1.23 -5.32 -1.44
C VAL A 30 -0.05 -4.53 -1.51
N LYS A 31 0.03 -3.25 -1.16
CA LYS A 31 -1.09 -2.32 -1.26
C LYS A 31 -0.91 -1.45 -2.49
N GLU A 32 -1.95 -1.35 -3.30
CA GLU A 32 -1.99 -0.48 -4.47
C GLU A 32 -3.19 0.46 -4.38
N SER A 33 -3.04 1.65 -4.95
CA SER A 33 -4.09 2.67 -4.97
C SER A 33 -4.43 3.05 -6.40
N LYS A 34 -5.72 3.05 -6.74
CA LYS A 34 -6.23 3.53 -8.02
C LYS A 34 -7.19 4.68 -7.77
N LEU A 35 -6.82 5.87 -8.25
CA LEU A 35 -7.71 7.03 -8.28
C LEU A 35 -8.81 6.80 -9.33
N ASN A 36 -10.07 6.94 -8.92
CA ASN A 36 -11.23 6.90 -9.79
C ASN A 36 -11.87 8.29 -9.81
N ASN A 37 -11.53 9.08 -10.82
CA ASN A 37 -12.16 10.35 -11.11
C ASN A 37 -12.53 10.45 -12.60
N THR A 38 -13.58 11.21 -12.91
CA THR A 38 -14.03 11.45 -14.30
C THR A 38 -13.65 12.83 -14.81
N GLY A 39 -13.20 13.72 -13.92
CA GLY A 39 -12.74 15.06 -14.25
C GLY A 39 -11.23 15.15 -14.53
N THR A 40 -10.80 16.31 -15.01
CA THR A 40 -9.37 16.65 -15.16
C THR A 40 -8.66 16.76 -13.81
N CYS A 41 -9.43 17.01 -12.76
CA CYS A 41 -8.95 17.25 -11.41
C CYS A 41 -9.85 16.53 -10.39
N THR A 42 -9.27 16.15 -9.27
CA THR A 42 -9.97 15.47 -8.18
C THR A 42 -10.90 16.42 -7.45
N SER A 43 -12.13 15.97 -7.22
CA SER A 43 -13.19 16.69 -6.52
C SER A 43 -13.69 15.85 -5.35
N VAL A 44 -14.37 16.50 -4.39
CA VAL A 44 -15.02 15.79 -3.28
C VAL A 44 -16.04 14.80 -3.87
N GLY A 45 -15.99 13.55 -3.40
CA GLY A 45 -16.84 12.46 -3.90
C GLY A 45 -16.18 11.57 -4.96
N ASP A 46 -15.03 11.97 -5.52
CA ASP A 46 -14.16 11.02 -6.23
C ASP A 46 -13.65 9.95 -5.24
N THR A 47 -13.21 8.80 -5.76
CA THR A 47 -12.81 7.68 -4.90
C THR A 47 -11.40 7.18 -5.20
N ILE A 48 -10.79 6.53 -4.22
CA ILE A 48 -9.59 5.73 -4.38
C ILE A 48 -9.98 4.28 -4.08
N THR A 49 -9.82 3.39 -5.06
CA THR A 49 -9.87 1.95 -4.81
C THR A 49 -8.52 1.48 -4.33
N TYR A 50 -8.49 0.88 -3.15
CA TYR A 50 -7.34 0.18 -2.61
C TYR A 50 -7.47 -1.31 -2.91
N THR A 51 -6.39 -1.89 -3.45
CA THR A 51 -6.24 -3.33 -3.64
C THR A 51 -5.13 -3.80 -2.72
N PHE A 52 -5.39 -4.84 -1.94
CA PHE A 52 -4.41 -5.49 -1.08
C PHE A 52 -4.17 -6.91 -1.59
N THR A 53 -2.96 -7.16 -2.07
CA THR A 53 -2.51 -8.47 -2.55
C THR A 53 -1.73 -9.13 -1.44
N VAL A 54 -2.30 -10.16 -0.82
CA VAL A 54 -1.69 -10.93 0.27
C VAL A 54 -1.19 -12.27 -0.28
N THR A 55 0.07 -12.61 -0.02
CA THR A 55 0.69 -13.87 -0.45
C THR A 55 1.40 -14.57 0.70
N ASN A 56 1.49 -15.89 0.59
CA ASN A 56 2.23 -16.76 1.50
C ASN A 56 3.56 -17.22 0.84
N PRO A 57 4.66 -16.46 1.03
CA PRO A 57 6.00 -16.88 0.61
C PRO A 57 6.64 -17.94 1.52
N GLY A 58 5.95 -18.36 2.58
CA GLY A 58 6.40 -19.40 3.51
C GLY A 58 6.24 -20.82 2.94
N THR A 59 6.27 -21.80 3.84
CA THR A 59 6.15 -23.23 3.50
C THR A 59 4.95 -23.92 4.16
N THR A 60 4.14 -23.16 4.90
CA THR A 60 3.02 -23.65 5.69
C THR A 60 1.87 -22.68 5.53
N SER A 61 0.65 -23.21 5.41
CA SER A 61 -0.55 -22.41 5.20
C SER A 61 -0.83 -21.44 6.36
N ILE A 62 -1.49 -20.34 6.05
CA ILE A 62 -1.73 -19.22 6.96
C ILE A 62 -3.23 -18.99 7.12
N THR A 63 -3.68 -18.81 8.35
CA THR A 63 -5.10 -18.61 8.70
C THR A 63 -5.29 -17.31 9.48
N ASN A 64 -6.55 -16.95 9.78
CA ASN A 64 -6.93 -15.77 10.57
C ASN A 64 -6.38 -14.46 10.01
N ILE A 65 -6.38 -14.31 8.69
CA ILE A 65 -5.88 -13.11 8.01
C ILE A 65 -6.79 -11.93 8.32
N THR A 66 -6.21 -10.91 8.94
CA THR A 66 -6.88 -9.64 9.27
C THR A 66 -6.09 -8.50 8.69
N ILE A 67 -6.72 -7.64 7.89
CA ILE A 67 -6.10 -6.42 7.37
C ILE A 67 -6.65 -5.22 8.12
N THR A 68 -5.76 -4.43 8.70
CA THR A 68 -6.08 -3.18 9.40
C THR A 68 -5.49 -2.01 8.64
N ASP A 69 -6.30 -0.97 8.45
CA ASP A 69 -5.92 0.27 7.79
C ASP A 69 -6.43 1.47 8.61
N PRO A 70 -5.53 2.25 9.26
CA PRO A 70 -5.92 3.41 10.05
C PRO A 70 -6.69 4.50 9.29
N LEU A 71 -6.52 4.62 7.96
CA LEU A 71 -7.27 5.58 7.16
C LEU A 71 -8.73 5.14 6.96
N LEU A 72 -9.00 3.83 7.05
CA LEU A 72 -10.31 3.23 6.82
C LEU A 72 -11.07 2.90 8.12
N THR A 73 -10.60 3.44 9.24
CA THR A 73 -11.16 3.22 10.59
C THR A 73 -11.37 4.54 11.32
N ALA A 74 -12.22 4.54 12.35
CA ALA A 74 -12.52 5.74 13.15
C ALA A 74 -11.23 6.36 13.75
N PRO A 75 -11.09 7.70 13.76
CA PRO A 75 -12.11 8.71 13.49
C PRO A 75 -12.35 9.05 12.00
N ASN A 76 -11.65 8.40 11.08
CA ASN A 76 -11.88 8.54 9.65
C ASN A 76 -13.16 7.78 9.22
N PRO A 77 -13.63 7.94 7.96
CA PRO A 77 -14.71 7.12 7.44
C PRO A 77 -14.39 5.63 7.59
N VAL A 78 -15.29 4.90 8.24
CA VAL A 78 -15.17 3.45 8.39
C VAL A 78 -15.52 2.80 7.06
N VAL A 79 -14.53 2.18 6.42
CA VAL A 79 -14.68 1.50 5.13
C VAL A 79 -14.30 0.03 5.32
N PRO A 80 -15.18 -0.93 4.98
CA PRO A 80 -14.84 -2.33 5.10
C PRO A 80 -13.77 -2.72 4.08
N ILE A 81 -12.81 -3.53 4.53
CA ILE A 81 -11.86 -4.23 3.67
C ILE A 81 -12.43 -5.63 3.45
N LEU A 82 -12.76 -5.96 2.19
CA LEU A 82 -13.47 -7.19 1.84
C LEU A 82 -12.59 -8.09 0.99
N LEU A 83 -12.61 -9.40 1.28
CA LEU A 83 -12.01 -10.41 0.40
C LEU A 83 -12.77 -10.40 -0.92
N ALA A 84 -12.08 -10.06 -2.01
CA ALA A 84 -12.63 -9.98 -3.35
C ALA A 84 -12.43 -11.28 -4.13
N SER A 85 -11.28 -11.94 -3.94
CA SER A 85 -10.94 -13.20 -4.60
C SER A 85 -9.72 -13.83 -3.95
N GLY A 86 -9.46 -15.09 -4.29
CA GLY A 86 -8.16 -15.72 -4.05
C GLY A 86 -8.23 -16.99 -3.23
N ASP A 87 -9.23 -17.14 -2.36
CA ASP A 87 -9.58 -18.38 -1.65
C ASP A 87 -10.26 -19.33 -2.65
N THR A 88 -9.46 -20.15 -3.32
CA THR A 88 -9.92 -20.92 -4.50
C THR A 88 -10.57 -22.25 -4.14
N ASP A 89 -10.21 -22.83 -3.01
CA ASP A 89 -10.77 -24.08 -2.47
C ASP A 89 -11.79 -23.84 -1.35
N GLY A 90 -11.90 -22.60 -0.84
CA GLY A 90 -12.94 -22.18 0.10
C GLY A 90 -12.68 -22.61 1.53
N ASP A 91 -11.43 -22.90 1.88
CA ASP A 91 -11.05 -23.43 3.19
C ASP A 91 -10.69 -22.33 4.22
N MET A 92 -10.69 -21.06 3.79
CA MET A 92 -10.27 -19.89 4.57
C MET A 92 -8.83 -19.96 5.09
N SER A 93 -7.95 -20.62 4.34
CA SER A 93 -6.52 -20.73 4.60
C SER A 93 -5.72 -20.29 3.37
N LEU A 94 -4.83 -19.31 3.55
CA LEU A 94 -3.92 -18.88 2.50
C LEU A 94 -2.79 -19.89 2.34
N ASP A 95 -2.94 -20.72 1.33
CA ASP A 95 -1.99 -21.77 0.99
C ASP A 95 -0.70 -21.24 0.37
N VAL A 96 0.32 -22.11 0.38
CA VAL A 96 1.61 -21.79 -0.28
C VAL A 96 1.35 -21.62 -1.78
N ASN A 97 1.79 -20.49 -2.34
CA ASN A 97 1.54 -20.03 -3.71
C ASN A 97 0.13 -19.50 -4.00
N GLU A 98 -0.76 -19.45 -3.00
CA GLU A 98 -2.04 -18.76 -3.17
C GLU A 98 -1.86 -17.24 -3.02
N THR A 99 -2.78 -16.50 -3.64
CA THR A 99 -2.79 -15.03 -3.61
C THR A 99 -4.20 -14.56 -3.32
N TRP A 100 -4.38 -13.92 -2.18
CA TRP A 100 -5.66 -13.33 -1.79
C TRP A 100 -5.70 -11.85 -2.10
N ILE A 101 -6.81 -11.43 -2.69
CA ILE A 101 -7.06 -10.04 -3.07
C ILE A 101 -8.17 -9.50 -2.20
N TYR A 102 -7.87 -8.43 -1.46
CA TYR A 102 -8.85 -7.65 -0.74
C TYR A 102 -9.02 -6.28 -1.39
N THR A 103 -10.21 -5.70 -1.23
CA THR A 103 -10.52 -4.38 -1.76
C THR A 103 -11.21 -3.49 -0.73
N ALA A 104 -10.97 -2.18 -0.84
CA ALA A 104 -11.68 -1.15 -0.13
C ALA A 104 -11.80 0.11 -0.99
N THR A 105 -12.88 0.88 -0.83
CA THR A 105 -13.10 2.11 -1.61
C THR A 105 -13.21 3.30 -0.67
N TYR A 106 -12.22 4.18 -0.73
CA TYR A 106 -12.15 5.40 0.07
C TYR A 106 -12.68 6.60 -0.72
N ALA A 107 -13.58 7.38 -0.12
CA ALA A 107 -14.08 8.62 -0.69
C ALA A 107 -13.13 9.78 -0.35
N ILE A 108 -12.68 10.52 -1.37
CA ILE A 108 -11.77 11.64 -1.21
C ILE A 108 -12.48 12.78 -0.47
N THR A 109 -11.82 13.30 0.56
CA THR A 109 -12.30 14.41 1.37
C THR A 109 -11.74 15.75 0.89
N GLN A 110 -12.33 16.86 1.35
CA GLN A 110 -11.78 18.18 1.08
C GLN A 110 -10.40 18.38 1.71
N ASN A 111 -10.12 17.74 2.85
CA ASN A 111 -8.80 17.83 3.50
C ASN A 111 -7.71 17.16 2.66
N ASP A 112 -8.03 16.02 2.05
CA ASP A 112 -7.13 15.31 1.14
C ASP A 112 -6.80 16.20 -0.07
N ILE A 113 -7.81 16.85 -0.65
CA ILE A 113 -7.63 17.80 -1.76
C ILE A 113 -6.77 18.98 -1.32
N ASN A 114 -6.96 19.52 -0.12
CA ASN A 114 -6.15 20.63 0.38
C ASN A 114 -4.69 20.23 0.63
N THR A 115 -4.44 18.97 1.00
CA THR A 115 -3.11 18.40 1.23
C THR A 115 -2.43 17.99 -0.10
N GLY A 116 -3.23 17.69 -1.12
CA GLY A 116 -2.79 17.33 -2.47
C GLY A 116 -2.29 15.90 -2.62
N ASN A 117 -2.42 15.07 -1.59
CA ASN A 117 -2.18 13.63 -1.67
C ASN A 117 -2.94 12.90 -0.57
N VAL A 118 -3.17 11.61 -0.79
CA VAL A 118 -3.64 10.66 0.23
C VAL A 118 -2.53 9.66 0.50
N THR A 119 -1.97 9.71 1.71
CA THR A 119 -1.02 8.70 2.19
C THR A 119 -1.79 7.65 2.96
N ASN A 120 -1.60 6.39 2.61
CA ASN A 120 -2.33 5.29 3.24
C ASN A 120 -1.39 4.10 3.54
N GLN A 121 -1.48 3.53 4.74
CA GLN A 121 -0.71 2.36 5.18
C GLN A 121 -1.65 1.31 5.75
N ALA A 122 -1.44 0.04 5.40
CA ALA A 122 -2.15 -1.08 6.00
C ALA A 122 -1.19 -2.12 6.57
N THR A 123 -1.68 -2.83 7.57
CA THR A 123 -1.02 -3.97 8.22
C THR A 123 -1.86 -5.20 7.99
N VAL A 124 -1.23 -6.33 7.67
CA VAL A 124 -1.84 -7.65 7.71
C VAL A 124 -1.28 -8.41 8.90
N ASP A 125 -2.16 -8.98 9.70
CA ASP A 125 -1.84 -9.89 10.78
C ASP A 125 -2.49 -11.24 10.49
N ALA A 126 -1.76 -12.33 10.73
CA ALA A 126 -2.23 -13.68 10.47
C ALA A 126 -1.51 -14.72 11.35
N LEU A 127 -1.93 -15.97 11.27
CA LEU A 127 -1.36 -17.08 12.04
C LEU A 127 -0.89 -18.21 11.12
N VAL A 128 0.38 -18.60 11.21
CA VAL A 128 0.88 -19.80 10.54
C VAL A 128 0.25 -21.02 11.20
N LEU A 129 -0.28 -21.96 10.42
CA LEU A 129 -0.93 -23.15 10.96
C LEU A 129 0.03 -23.97 11.84
N GLY A 130 -0.26 -24.04 13.15
CA GLY A 130 0.61 -24.70 14.14
C GLY A 130 1.89 -23.92 14.47
N GLY A 131 1.99 -22.65 14.07
CA GLY A 131 3.16 -21.80 14.27
C GLY A 131 2.85 -20.47 14.94
N ASP A 132 3.79 -19.54 14.81
CA ASP A 132 3.72 -18.19 15.38
C ASP A 132 2.85 -17.23 14.55
N PRO A 133 2.34 -16.14 15.16
CA PRO A 133 1.72 -15.06 14.43
C PRO A 133 2.72 -14.37 13.49
N VAL A 134 2.22 -13.91 12.36
CA VAL A 134 3.00 -13.24 11.32
C VAL A 134 2.33 -11.92 10.94
N THR A 135 3.15 -10.94 10.61
CA THR A 135 2.69 -9.60 10.28
C THR A 135 3.42 -9.07 9.05
N GLY A 136 2.75 -8.21 8.30
CA GLY A 136 3.30 -7.50 7.15
C GLY A 136 2.64 -6.13 7.00
N SER A 137 3.32 -5.19 6.36
CA SER A 137 2.76 -3.86 6.14
C SER A 137 3.09 -3.33 4.75
N SER A 138 2.16 -2.58 4.16
CA SER A 138 2.36 -1.94 2.87
C SER A 138 1.63 -0.60 2.81
N GLY A 139 2.20 0.35 2.07
CA GLY A 139 1.68 1.71 1.99
C GLY A 139 1.75 2.29 0.60
N THR A 140 0.92 3.30 0.36
CA THR A 140 0.76 3.99 -0.91
C THR A 140 0.66 5.49 -0.69
N ILE A 141 1.09 6.26 -1.70
CA ILE A 141 0.83 7.70 -1.76
C ILE A 141 0.10 7.96 -3.09
N THR A 142 -1.17 8.35 -3.00
CA THR A 142 -1.97 8.74 -4.16
C THR A 142 -1.88 10.25 -4.31
N ARG A 143 -1.21 10.73 -5.37
CA ARG A 143 -1.12 12.17 -5.64
C ARG A 143 -2.44 12.67 -6.23
N LEU A 144 -2.97 13.74 -5.66
CA LEU A 144 -4.15 14.42 -6.17
C LEU A 144 -3.71 15.60 -7.04
N CYS A 145 -4.54 16.00 -7.99
CA CYS A 145 -4.24 17.20 -8.74
C CYS A 145 -4.28 18.41 -7.78
N GLN A 146 -3.50 19.45 -8.07
CA GLN A 146 -3.56 20.72 -7.36
C GLN A 146 -3.73 21.81 -8.40
N ASN A 147 -4.83 22.57 -8.31
CA ASN A 147 -5.03 23.75 -9.14
C ASN A 147 -4.97 25.00 -8.25
N PRO A 148 -3.77 25.48 -7.87
CA PRO A 148 -3.65 26.64 -7.02
C PRO A 148 -4.19 27.88 -7.75
N LYS A 149 -5.41 28.30 -7.41
CA LYS A 149 -5.93 29.62 -7.78
C LYS A 149 -5.61 30.61 -6.67
N ILE A 150 -4.35 31.02 -6.56
CA ILE A 150 -4.05 32.27 -5.85
C ILE A 150 -4.24 33.42 -6.85
N ALA A 151 -5.31 34.20 -6.66
CA ALA A 151 -5.48 35.50 -7.30
C ALA A 151 -5.53 36.56 -6.20
N VAL A 152 -4.40 37.25 -5.96
CA VAL A 152 -4.38 38.46 -5.12
C VAL A 152 -4.74 39.63 -6.03
N VAL A 153 -5.96 40.15 -5.90
CA VAL A 153 -6.32 41.43 -6.52
C VAL A 153 -5.87 42.53 -5.57
N LYS A 154 -4.78 43.23 -5.91
CA LYS A 154 -4.46 44.51 -5.26
C LYS A 154 -5.25 45.60 -5.97
N SER A 155 -6.31 46.11 -5.33
CA SER A 155 -6.86 47.41 -5.69
C SER A 155 -6.05 48.46 -4.93
N SER A 156 -5.39 49.35 -5.64
CA SER A 156 -4.96 50.63 -5.09
C SER A 156 -6.06 51.63 -5.39
N ASP A 157 -6.77 52.09 -4.35
CA ASP A 157 -7.58 53.29 -4.49
C ASP A 157 -6.63 54.48 -4.63
N ILE A 158 -6.82 55.28 -5.68
CA ILE A 158 -6.13 56.56 -5.87
C ILE A 158 -6.90 57.61 -5.07
N VAL A 159 -6.20 58.35 -4.20
CA VAL A 159 -6.65 59.64 -3.67
C VAL A 159 -5.70 60.72 -4.14
#